data_AF-A0A2N0R802-F1
#
_entry.id   AF-A0A2N0R802-F1
#
_cell.length_a   1.000
_cell.length_b   1.000
_cell.length_c   1.000
_cell.angle_alpha   90.00
_cell.angle_beta   90.00
_cell.angle_gamma   90.00
#
_symmetry.space_group_name_H-M   'P 1'
#
loop_
_entity.id
_entity.type
_entity.pdbx_description
1 polymer ?
#
loop_
_entity_poly.entity_id
_entity_poly.type
_entity_poly.pdbx_seq_one_letter_code
_entity_poly.pdbx_strand_id
1 'polypeptide(L)'
;MIDYTIIIPNVNEINSFEELIKALKLHSTFSIYKNSCKRKLQLIKYIPEQEDVATFLANFRSLCMEIRDHKEIITMLINSYSNYFFKGEFIKRVEGINSVDEIFKIFSEVVFDELKIIKFGSSIALKHVSTGKYLSSWNVNYPTGSKQRVVFAGEKLSNGNALWYATCTTTNRNYQNCTYDDRFYLTHKVTGKKLCMSINHKSPTTRHAEVSCRNEGDSLNWININPTNGYATYVKAKDVITLKYNDYIFRSHDFTFTIGNKTFQEVVAHEERIGGNDEFYSHKIYIIDWFRKIHEFKSQYGLEENVKFLV
;
A
#
# COMPACT_ATOMS: atom_id res chain seq x y z
N MET A 1 -35.84 20.20 -0.15
CA MET A 1 -37.27 20.34 0.21
C MET A 1 -37.31 20.67 1.69
N ILE A 2 -37.88 21.81 2.08
CA ILE A 2 -38.01 22.19 3.50
C ILE A 2 -39.07 21.28 4.11
N ASP A 3 -38.75 20.66 5.24
CA ASP A 3 -39.70 19.84 6.00
C ASP A 3 -40.83 20.76 6.50
N TYR A 4 -42.07 20.48 6.09
CA TYR A 4 -43.25 21.27 6.43
C TYR A 4 -43.58 21.26 7.94
N THR A 5 -42.88 20.42 8.72
CA THR A 5 -42.96 20.43 10.18
C THR A 5 -42.15 21.56 10.83
N ILE A 6 -41.28 22.27 10.07
CA ILE A 6 -40.54 23.44 10.57
C ILE A 6 -41.40 24.69 10.37
N ILE A 7 -41.98 25.20 11.45
CA ILE A 7 -42.80 26.41 11.44
C ILE A 7 -41.89 27.64 11.57
N ILE A 8 -41.73 28.40 10.49
CA ILE A 8 -40.98 29.66 10.48
C ILE A 8 -41.95 30.81 10.76
N PRO A 9 -41.76 31.61 11.84
CA PRO A 9 -42.57 32.80 12.09
C PRO A 9 -42.49 33.77 10.91
N ASN A 10 -43.61 34.40 10.57
CA ASN A 10 -43.70 35.41 9.50
C ASN A 10 -43.17 34.92 8.13
N VAL A 11 -43.32 33.63 7.81
CA VAL A 11 -42.89 33.08 6.50
C VAL A 11 -43.49 33.82 5.30
N ASN A 12 -44.70 34.38 5.46
CA ASN A 12 -45.40 35.17 4.45
C ASN A 12 -44.76 36.56 4.21
N GLU A 13 -43.87 37.00 5.10
CA GLU A 13 -43.14 38.28 5.00
C GLU A 13 -41.74 38.11 4.40
N ILE A 14 -41.30 36.87 4.13
CA ILE A 14 -40.00 36.55 3.53
C ILE A 14 -40.09 36.72 2.01
N ASN A 15 -39.39 37.72 1.49
CA ASN A 15 -39.46 38.11 0.07
C ASN A 15 -38.20 37.71 -0.72
N SER A 16 -37.18 37.15 -0.06
CA SER A 16 -35.94 36.74 -0.71
C SER A 16 -35.34 35.45 -0.12
N PHE A 17 -34.48 34.80 -0.93
CA PHE A 17 -33.73 33.62 -0.48
C PHE A 17 -32.78 33.93 0.68
N GLU A 18 -32.19 35.13 0.72
CA GLU A 18 -31.32 35.55 1.83
C GLU A 18 -32.09 35.73 3.15
N GLU A 19 -33.29 36.30 3.09
CA GLU A 19 -34.19 36.41 4.25
C GLU A 19 -34.62 35.03 4.75
N LEU A 20 -34.91 34.09 3.84
CA LEU A 20 -35.22 32.71 4.19
C LEU A 20 -34.05 32.04 4.93
N ILE A 21 -32.81 32.19 4.44
CA ILE A 21 -31.61 31.66 5.11
C ILE A 21 -31.47 32.25 6.51
N LYS A 22 -31.67 33.57 6.67
CA LYS A 22 -31.58 34.23 7.98
C LYS A 22 -32.63 33.68 8.95
N ALA A 23 -33.88 33.55 8.50
CA ALA A 23 -34.96 33.01 9.31
C ALA A 23 -34.70 31.56 9.73
N LEU A 24 -34.22 30.71 8.80
CA LEU A 24 -33.84 29.32 9.08
C LEU A 24 -32.68 29.24 10.09
N LYS A 25 -31.66 30.10 9.98
CA LYS A 25 -30.52 30.13 10.92
C LYS A 25 -30.90 30.58 12.33
N LEU A 26 -31.95 31.38 12.48
CA LEU A 26 -32.49 31.82 13.77
C LEU A 26 -33.39 30.77 14.44
N HIS A 27 -33.94 29.83 13.68
CA HIS A 27 -34.83 28.81 14.19
C HIS A 27 -34.09 27.78 15.07
N SER A 28 -34.72 27.27 16.14
CA SER A 28 -34.11 26.35 17.10
C SER A 28 -33.59 25.05 16.47
N THR A 29 -34.29 24.54 15.44
CA THR A 29 -33.89 23.33 14.69
C THR A 29 -32.54 23.47 14.01
N PHE A 30 -32.10 24.69 13.68
CA PHE A 30 -30.78 24.92 13.10
C PHE A 30 -29.65 24.58 14.08
N SER A 31 -29.82 24.91 15.37
CA SER A 31 -28.86 24.53 16.42
C SER A 31 -28.79 23.01 16.62
N ILE A 32 -29.93 22.34 16.56
CA ILE A 32 -30.04 20.86 16.63
C ILE A 32 -29.34 20.24 15.43
N TYR A 33 -29.59 20.76 14.23
CA TYR A 33 -28.93 20.33 12.99
C TYR A 33 -27.41 20.49 13.09
N LYS A 34 -26.91 21.65 13.54
CA LYS A 34 -25.47 21.90 13.72
C LYS A 34 -24.83 20.89 14.69
N ASN A 35 -25.47 20.63 15.83
CA ASN A 35 -25.01 19.65 16.79
C ASN A 35 -25.00 18.23 16.21
N SER A 36 -26.01 17.88 15.41
CA SER A 36 -26.08 16.60 14.70
C SER A 36 -24.92 16.43 13.71
N CYS A 37 -24.63 17.45 12.89
CA CYS A 37 -23.49 17.42 11.97
C CYS A 37 -22.16 17.26 12.70
N LYS A 38 -21.94 18.01 13.80
CA LYS A 38 -20.72 17.90 14.62
C LYS A 38 -20.56 16.50 15.21
N ARG A 39 -21.65 15.90 15.73
CA ARG A 39 -21.64 14.52 16.23
C ARG A 39 -21.30 13.51 15.12
N LYS A 40 -21.86 13.68 13.92
CA LYS A 40 -21.54 12.83 12.76
C LYS A 40 -20.06 12.95 12.37
N LEU A 41 -19.51 14.15 12.33
CA LEU A 41 -18.09 14.39 12.03
C LEU A 41 -17.14 13.77 13.07
N GLN A 42 -17.53 13.73 14.34
CA GLN A 42 -16.73 13.07 15.38
C GLN A 42 -16.73 11.53 15.24
N LEU A 43 -17.76 10.97 14.61
CA LEU A 43 -17.95 9.53 14.47
C LEU A 43 -17.50 8.98 13.11
N ILE A 44 -17.46 9.82 12.08
CA ILE A 44 -17.11 9.39 10.72
C ILE A 44 -15.68 8.83 10.70
N LYS A 45 -15.50 7.71 10.00
CA LYS A 45 -14.20 7.07 9.81
C LYS A 45 -13.96 6.86 8.32
N TYR A 46 -12.75 7.18 7.89
CA TYR A 46 -12.26 6.86 6.57
C TYR A 46 -11.61 5.48 6.61
N ILE A 47 -12.11 4.56 5.78
CA ILE A 47 -11.57 3.21 5.61
C ILE A 47 -11.27 3.04 4.12
N PRO A 48 -9.99 3.15 3.69
CA PRO A 48 -9.61 3.10 2.28
C PRO A 48 -10.09 1.86 1.52
N GLU A 49 -10.27 0.74 2.21
CA GLU A 49 -10.75 -0.52 1.63
C GLU A 49 -12.26 -0.53 1.36
N GLN A 50 -13.03 0.41 1.93
CA GLN A 50 -14.49 0.45 1.85
C GLN A 50 -15.03 1.65 1.06
N GLU A 51 -14.31 2.78 1.06
CA GLU A 51 -14.79 4.02 0.47
C GLU A 51 -13.66 4.75 -0.28
N ASP A 52 -14.00 5.32 -1.44
CA ASP A 52 -13.08 6.20 -2.17
C ASP A 52 -12.87 7.52 -1.43
N VAL A 53 -11.66 8.08 -1.52
CA VAL A 53 -11.30 9.32 -0.81
C VAL A 53 -12.15 10.51 -1.25
N ALA A 54 -12.57 10.59 -2.51
CA ALA A 54 -13.41 11.68 -2.99
C ALA A 54 -14.81 11.60 -2.41
N THR A 55 -15.39 10.39 -2.34
CA THR A 55 -16.71 10.16 -1.71
C THR A 55 -16.67 10.53 -0.22
N PHE A 56 -15.64 10.06 0.48
CA PHE A 56 -15.43 10.39 1.89
C PHE A 56 -15.34 11.91 2.10
N LEU A 57 -14.48 12.59 1.34
CA LEU A 57 -14.29 14.04 1.46
C LEU A 57 -15.53 14.85 1.07
N ALA A 58 -16.31 14.40 0.08
CA ALA A 58 -17.56 15.05 -0.28
C ALA A 58 -18.60 14.94 0.85
N ASN A 59 -18.75 13.76 1.44
CA ASN A 59 -19.61 13.54 2.60
C ASN A 59 -19.14 14.39 3.80
N PHE A 60 -17.85 14.34 4.11
CA PHE A 60 -17.24 15.15 5.17
C PHE A 60 -17.50 16.65 4.95
N ARG A 61 -17.32 17.15 3.72
CA ARG A 61 -17.60 18.54 3.34
C ARG A 61 -19.03 18.95 3.62
N SER A 62 -19.98 18.08 3.27
CA SER A 62 -21.41 18.36 3.44
C SER A 62 -21.79 18.55 4.93
N LEU A 63 -21.05 17.92 5.83
CA LEU A 63 -21.24 18.05 7.28
C LEU A 63 -20.52 19.29 7.85
N CYS A 64 -19.53 19.84 7.14
CA CYS A 64 -18.75 21.01 7.56
C CYS A 64 -19.37 22.37 7.22
N MET A 65 -20.54 22.42 6.56
CA MET A 65 -21.12 23.65 5.99
C MET A 65 -21.21 24.85 6.96
N GLU A 66 -21.34 24.60 8.27
CA GLU A 66 -21.42 25.65 9.31
C GLU A 66 -20.25 25.61 10.31
N ILE A 67 -19.18 24.89 9.98
CA ILE A 67 -17.91 24.85 10.72
C ILE A 67 -16.89 25.67 9.92
N ARG A 68 -16.51 26.83 10.47
CA ARG A 68 -15.58 27.76 9.81
C ARG A 68 -14.16 27.70 10.35
N ASP A 69 -13.96 27.02 11.49
CA ASP A 69 -12.65 26.88 12.10
C ASP A 69 -11.85 25.77 11.39
N HIS A 70 -10.83 26.17 10.63
CA HIS A 70 -9.95 25.26 9.92
C HIS A 70 -9.19 24.32 10.88
N LYS A 71 -8.87 24.76 12.11
CA LYS A 71 -8.21 23.90 13.12
C LYS A 71 -9.15 22.80 13.62
N GLU A 72 -10.43 23.12 13.77
CA GLU A 72 -11.45 22.13 14.12
C GLU A 72 -11.59 21.09 13.00
N ILE A 73 -11.62 21.53 11.73
CA ILE A 73 -11.67 20.64 10.56
C ILE A 73 -10.45 19.72 10.49
N ILE A 74 -9.23 20.26 10.65
CA ILE A 74 -7.99 19.48 10.68
C ILE A 74 -8.05 18.41 11.78
N THR A 75 -8.49 18.78 12.98
CA THR A 75 -8.61 17.84 14.11
C THR A 75 -9.60 16.72 13.80
N MET A 76 -10.75 17.03 13.20
CA MET A 76 -11.75 16.05 12.81
C MET A 76 -11.23 15.10 11.72
N LEU A 77 -10.52 15.59 10.70
CA LEU A 77 -9.91 14.77 9.65
C LEU A 77 -8.81 13.84 10.19
N ILE A 78 -7.98 14.31 11.12
CA ILE A 78 -6.99 13.46 11.80
C ILE A 78 -7.69 12.33 12.55
N ASN A 79 -8.80 12.63 13.22
CA ASN A 79 -9.55 11.64 14.00
C ASN A 79 -10.37 10.69 13.11
N SER A 80 -10.70 11.07 11.88
CA SER A 80 -11.45 10.20 10.97
C SER A 80 -10.57 9.10 10.37
N TYR A 81 -9.25 9.27 10.30
CA TYR A 81 -8.37 8.26 9.70
C TYR A 81 -7.24 7.82 10.64
N SER A 82 -7.42 6.63 11.24
CA SER A 82 -6.48 6.02 12.19
C SER A 82 -5.24 5.42 11.50
N ASN A 83 -4.39 6.26 10.93
CA ASN A 83 -3.15 5.85 10.28
C ASN A 83 -1.98 6.76 10.70
N TYR A 84 -0.87 6.18 11.14
CA TYR A 84 0.25 6.94 11.70
C TYR A 84 1.05 7.72 10.66
N PHE A 85 1.30 7.09 9.51
CA PHE A 85 1.95 7.79 8.38
C PHE A 85 1.10 8.98 7.95
N PHE A 86 -0.21 8.74 7.75
CA PHE A 86 -1.14 9.79 7.39
C PHE A 86 -1.14 10.91 8.43
N LYS A 87 -1.29 10.60 9.72
CA LYS A 87 -1.32 11.61 10.78
C LYS A 87 -0.05 12.48 10.79
N GLY A 88 1.12 11.86 10.68
CA GLY A 88 2.39 12.59 10.67
C GLY A 88 2.54 13.50 9.46
N GLU A 89 2.32 12.96 8.25
CA GLU A 89 2.46 13.72 7.01
C GLU A 89 1.37 14.79 6.84
N PHE A 90 0.13 14.48 7.23
CA PHE A 90 -0.98 15.42 7.14
C PHE A 90 -0.75 16.63 8.05
N ILE A 91 -0.40 16.42 9.33
CA ILE A 91 -0.11 17.52 10.27
C ILE A 91 1.01 18.42 9.74
N LYS A 92 2.08 17.82 9.21
CA LYS A 92 3.20 18.55 8.64
C LYS A 92 2.81 19.39 7.42
N ARG A 93 1.98 18.86 6.53
CA ARG A 93 1.61 19.54 5.27
C ARG A 93 0.50 20.58 5.46
N VAL A 94 -0.37 20.43 6.45
CA VAL A 94 -1.43 21.40 6.74
C VAL A 94 -0.99 22.55 7.66
N GLU A 95 0.26 22.54 8.15
CA GLU A 95 0.79 23.61 8.99
C GLU A 95 0.75 24.96 8.24
N GLY A 96 0.09 25.96 8.85
CA GLY A 96 -0.09 27.29 8.25
C GLY A 96 -1.15 27.39 7.14
N ILE A 97 -1.85 26.30 6.81
CA ILE A 97 -2.91 26.30 5.80
C ILE A 97 -4.24 26.74 6.41
N ASN A 98 -4.82 27.80 5.84
CA ASN A 98 -6.09 28.39 6.30
C ASN A 98 -7.27 28.10 5.35
N SER A 99 -7.02 27.49 4.19
CA SER A 99 -8.05 27.16 3.20
C SER A 99 -8.56 25.73 3.41
N VAL A 100 -9.87 25.56 3.59
CA VAL A 100 -10.51 24.24 3.70
C VAL A 100 -10.32 23.41 2.42
N ASP A 101 -10.34 24.06 1.26
CA ASP A 101 -10.13 23.38 -0.02
C ASP A 101 -8.72 22.80 -0.11
N GLU A 102 -7.72 23.56 0.33
CA GLU A 102 -6.33 23.09 0.33
C GLU A 102 -6.12 21.99 1.38
N ILE A 103 -6.77 22.08 2.55
CA ILE A 103 -6.73 21.01 3.57
C ILE A 103 -7.27 19.69 3.00
N PHE A 104 -8.38 19.71 2.25
CA PHE A 104 -8.96 18.50 1.66
C PHE A 104 -8.10 17.94 0.53
N LYS A 105 -7.50 18.82 -0.28
CA LYS A 105 -6.52 18.41 -1.29
C LYS A 105 -5.32 17.72 -0.65
N ILE A 106 -4.75 18.30 0.40
CA ILE A 106 -3.64 17.70 1.15
C ILE A 106 -4.06 16.35 1.76
N PHE A 107 -5.28 16.22 2.29
CA PHE A 107 -5.79 14.94 2.78
C PHE A 107 -5.73 13.87 1.68
N SER A 108 -6.27 14.19 0.51
CA SER A 108 -6.28 13.28 -0.65
C SER A 108 -4.86 12.91 -1.11
N GLU A 109 -3.95 13.87 -1.17
CA GLU A 109 -2.55 13.65 -1.55
C GLU A 109 -1.82 12.74 -0.55
N VAL A 110 -2.01 12.95 0.75
CA VAL A 110 -1.35 12.13 1.79
C VAL A 110 -1.91 10.70 1.78
N VAL A 111 -3.22 10.52 1.58
CA VAL A 111 -3.82 9.19 1.38
C VAL A 111 -3.23 8.52 0.15
N PHE A 112 -3.08 9.24 -0.96
CA PHE A 112 -2.45 8.70 -2.17
C PHE A 112 -0.97 8.33 -1.98
N ASP A 113 -0.22 9.10 -1.19
CA ASP A 113 1.15 8.76 -0.82
C ASP A 113 1.22 7.52 0.07
N GLU A 114 0.28 7.35 1.00
CA GLU A 114 0.16 6.18 1.87
C GLU A 114 -0.04 4.90 1.05
N LEU A 115 -0.85 4.96 -0.01
CA LEU A 115 -1.08 3.84 -0.91
C LEU A 115 0.23 3.35 -1.54
N LYS A 116 1.24 4.19 -1.73
CA LYS A 116 2.52 3.77 -2.31
C LYS A 116 3.36 2.94 -1.33
N ILE A 117 3.13 3.05 -0.01
CA ILE A 117 3.99 2.45 1.03
C ILE A 117 3.72 0.96 1.22
N ILE A 118 4.72 0.10 1.06
CA ILE A 118 4.60 -1.33 1.31
C ILE A 118 4.18 -1.58 2.77
N LYS A 119 3.18 -2.46 2.96
CA LYS A 119 2.68 -2.86 4.29
C LYS A 119 3.09 -4.31 4.58
N PHE A 120 3.43 -4.60 5.83
CA PHE A 120 3.62 -5.96 6.29
C PHE A 120 2.33 -6.79 6.08
N GLY A 121 2.49 -8.06 5.73
CA GLY A 121 1.39 -8.97 5.39
C GLY A 121 0.74 -8.72 4.03
N SER A 122 0.97 -7.58 3.38
CA SER A 122 0.47 -7.35 2.02
C SER A 122 1.24 -8.19 1.00
N SER A 123 0.53 -8.59 -0.06
CA SER A 123 1.14 -9.32 -1.17
C SER A 123 1.96 -8.37 -2.05
N ILE A 124 3.21 -8.75 -2.28
CA ILE A 124 4.17 -8.02 -3.12
C ILE A 124 4.80 -8.96 -4.15
N ALA A 125 5.30 -8.38 -5.24
CA ALA A 125 6.19 -9.05 -6.18
C ALA A 125 7.47 -8.21 -6.36
N LEU A 126 8.62 -8.87 -6.40
CA LEU A 126 9.92 -8.21 -6.54
C LEU A 126 10.44 -8.45 -7.96
N LYS A 127 10.51 -7.39 -8.76
CA LYS A 127 10.96 -7.45 -10.16
C LYS A 127 12.42 -7.09 -10.23
N HIS A 128 13.26 -7.99 -10.72
CA HIS A 128 14.65 -7.70 -11.01
C HIS A 128 14.75 -6.65 -12.12
N VAL A 129 15.53 -5.59 -11.90
CA VAL A 129 15.55 -4.41 -12.78
C VAL A 129 16.10 -4.76 -14.17
N SER A 130 17.29 -5.37 -14.23
CA SER A 130 18.00 -5.56 -15.51
C SER A 130 17.32 -6.58 -16.43
N THR A 131 16.75 -7.67 -15.89
CA THR A 131 16.08 -8.71 -16.70
C THR A 131 14.57 -8.56 -16.79
N GLY A 132 13.98 -7.73 -15.92
CA GLY A 132 12.53 -7.54 -15.83
C GLY A 132 11.76 -8.77 -15.33
N LYS A 133 12.44 -9.78 -14.79
CA LYS A 133 11.84 -11.02 -14.28
C LYS A 133 11.57 -10.93 -12.78
N TYR A 134 10.56 -11.65 -12.29
CA TYR A 134 10.20 -11.59 -10.88
C TYR A 134 10.91 -12.65 -10.02
N LEU A 135 11.40 -12.25 -8.85
CA LEU A 135 11.85 -13.19 -7.81
C LEU A 135 10.71 -14.17 -7.52
N SER A 136 11.01 -15.45 -7.68
CA SER A 136 10.02 -16.51 -7.67
C SER A 136 10.54 -17.73 -6.92
N SER A 137 9.60 -18.52 -6.41
CA SER A 137 9.89 -19.85 -5.86
C SER A 137 8.81 -20.82 -6.30
N TRP A 138 9.11 -22.11 -6.29
CA TRP A 138 8.18 -23.15 -6.70
C TRP A 138 8.32 -24.38 -5.81
N ASN A 139 7.35 -25.31 -5.87
CA ASN A 139 7.31 -26.54 -5.07
C ASN A 139 8.28 -27.61 -5.60
N VAL A 140 9.52 -27.22 -5.91
CA VAL A 140 10.61 -28.06 -6.41
C VAL A 140 11.87 -27.74 -5.61
N ASN A 141 12.68 -28.75 -5.30
CA ASN A 141 13.93 -28.59 -4.57
C ASN A 141 15.13 -28.61 -5.51
N TYR A 142 16.25 -28.01 -5.10
CA TYR A 142 17.51 -28.18 -5.81
C TYR A 142 17.93 -29.66 -5.80
N PRO A 143 18.44 -30.21 -6.91
CA PRO A 143 18.95 -31.59 -6.96
C PRO A 143 20.29 -31.74 -6.23
N THR A 144 21.07 -30.65 -6.18
CA THR A 144 22.39 -30.53 -5.54
C THR A 144 22.37 -29.41 -4.50
N GLY A 145 23.48 -29.18 -3.80
CA GLY A 145 23.56 -28.12 -2.79
C GLY A 145 22.71 -28.45 -1.58
N SER A 146 21.93 -27.49 -1.08
CA SER A 146 21.18 -27.67 0.17
C SER A 146 20.00 -28.65 0.07
N LYS A 147 19.58 -28.99 -1.16
CA LYS A 147 18.34 -29.72 -1.47
C LYS A 147 17.07 -29.05 -0.91
N GLN A 148 17.15 -27.75 -0.62
CA GLN A 148 16.01 -26.93 -0.24
C GLN A 148 15.27 -26.41 -1.46
N ARG A 149 14.17 -25.70 -1.23
CA ARG A 149 13.28 -25.22 -2.27
C ARG A 149 13.98 -24.20 -3.16
N VAL A 150 13.80 -24.35 -4.47
CA VAL A 150 14.41 -23.49 -5.47
C VAL A 150 13.90 -22.06 -5.39
N VAL A 151 14.80 -21.10 -5.59
CA VAL A 151 14.50 -19.67 -5.79
C VAL A 151 15.15 -19.25 -7.10
N PHE A 152 14.43 -18.50 -7.91
CA PHE A 152 14.86 -18.12 -9.26
C PHE A 152 14.20 -16.81 -9.69
N ALA A 153 14.74 -16.16 -10.73
CA ALA A 153 14.01 -15.10 -11.42
C ALA A 153 13.13 -15.72 -12.51
N GLY A 154 11.82 -15.63 -12.34
CA GLY A 154 10.81 -16.30 -13.14
C GLY A 154 10.43 -15.54 -14.40
N GLU A 155 9.13 -15.46 -14.66
CA GLU A 155 8.60 -14.81 -15.86
C GLU A 155 8.68 -13.27 -15.77
N LYS A 156 8.56 -12.60 -16.91
CA LYS A 156 8.42 -11.13 -16.99
C LYS A 156 7.04 -10.64 -16.58
N LEU A 157 6.04 -11.53 -16.58
CA LEU A 157 4.71 -11.30 -16.04
C LEU A 157 4.60 -12.00 -14.68
N SER A 158 4.11 -11.28 -13.67
CA SER A 158 3.97 -11.84 -12.33
C SER A 158 2.88 -12.91 -12.32
N ASN A 159 3.19 -14.10 -11.79
CA ASN A 159 2.24 -15.17 -11.55
C ASN A 159 2.23 -15.54 -10.05
N GLY A 160 1.48 -16.57 -9.67
CA GLY A 160 1.39 -17.01 -8.26
C GLY A 160 2.74 -17.32 -7.61
N ASN A 161 3.72 -17.84 -8.37
CA ASN A 161 5.06 -18.18 -7.88
C ASN A 161 5.94 -16.94 -7.60
N ALA A 162 5.53 -15.77 -8.08
CA ALA A 162 6.21 -14.50 -7.86
C ALA A 162 5.65 -13.71 -6.66
N LEU A 163 4.65 -14.27 -5.94
CA LEU A 163 3.98 -13.58 -4.84
C LEU A 163 4.68 -13.86 -3.51
N TRP A 164 5.00 -12.79 -2.81
CA TRP A 164 5.62 -12.81 -1.48
C TRP A 164 4.84 -11.93 -0.53
N TYR A 165 5.08 -12.08 0.76
CA TYR A 165 4.70 -11.09 1.77
C TYR A 165 5.82 -10.93 2.79
N ALA A 166 5.99 -9.71 3.28
CA ALA A 166 6.94 -9.40 4.34
C ALA A 166 6.28 -9.51 5.70
N THR A 167 6.99 -10.04 6.70
CA THR A 167 6.58 -10.01 8.10
C THR A 167 7.70 -9.44 8.95
N CYS A 168 7.41 -8.41 9.74
CA CYS A 168 8.38 -7.79 10.61
C CYS A 168 8.92 -8.80 11.63
N THR A 169 10.24 -8.80 11.87
CA THR A 169 10.83 -9.65 12.91
C THR A 169 10.69 -9.06 14.31
N THR A 170 10.39 -7.76 14.42
CA THR A 170 10.18 -7.10 15.72
C THR A 170 8.71 -7.11 16.10
N THR A 171 8.39 -7.67 17.26
CA THR A 171 7.02 -7.94 17.73
C THR A 171 6.28 -6.71 18.28
N ASN A 172 6.97 -5.58 18.48
CA ASN A 172 6.46 -4.44 19.24
C ASN A 172 6.01 -3.25 18.37
N ARG A 173 5.85 -3.42 17.05
CA ARG A 173 5.47 -2.31 16.16
C ARG A 173 3.94 -2.24 16.01
N ASN A 174 3.37 -1.13 16.47
CA ASN A 174 1.95 -0.78 16.30
C ASN A 174 1.60 -0.28 14.89
N TYR A 175 2.51 -0.34 13.92
CA TYR A 175 2.33 0.21 12.58
C TYR A 175 2.52 -0.88 11.51
N GLN A 176 1.64 -0.86 10.51
CA GLN A 176 1.60 -1.85 9.42
C GLN A 176 2.60 -1.55 8.30
N ASN A 177 3.18 -0.35 8.24
CA ASN A 177 3.99 0.12 7.12
C ASN A 177 5.45 -0.32 7.26
N CYS A 178 6.04 -0.82 6.18
CA CYS A 178 7.45 -1.19 6.11
C CYS A 178 8.35 0.06 6.05
N THR A 179 9.44 0.04 6.82
CA THR A 179 10.51 1.03 6.80
C THR A 179 11.84 0.42 6.33
N TYR A 180 12.78 1.24 5.87
CA TYR A 180 14.13 0.76 5.51
C TYR A 180 14.94 0.28 6.72
N ASP A 181 14.60 0.75 7.93
CA ASP A 181 15.19 0.28 9.19
C ASP A 181 14.60 -1.04 9.68
N ASP A 182 13.54 -1.54 9.04
CA ASP A 182 12.93 -2.81 9.42
C ASP A 182 13.80 -4.00 9.06
N ARG A 183 13.80 -4.97 9.98
CA ARG A 183 14.16 -6.35 9.69
C ARG A 183 12.91 -7.17 9.47
N PHE A 184 12.92 -8.03 8.46
CA PHE A 184 11.73 -8.78 8.07
C PHE A 184 12.06 -10.15 7.48
N TYR A 185 11.09 -11.06 7.58
CA TYR A 185 11.09 -12.29 6.80
C TYR A 185 10.32 -12.07 5.51
N LEU A 186 10.90 -12.51 4.39
CA LEU A 186 10.19 -12.57 3.11
C LEU A 186 9.66 -13.99 2.91
N THR A 187 8.33 -14.14 2.89
CA THR A 187 7.69 -15.46 2.77
C THR A 187 7.04 -15.63 1.42
N HIS A 188 7.35 -16.72 0.74
CA HIS A 188 6.73 -17.08 -0.53
C HIS A 188 5.27 -17.48 -0.30
N LYS A 189 4.33 -16.75 -0.90
CA LYS A 189 2.90 -16.83 -0.59
C LYS A 189 2.31 -18.21 -0.82
N VAL A 190 2.65 -18.86 -1.94
CA VAL A 190 2.06 -20.17 -2.31
C VAL A 190 2.56 -21.29 -1.40
N THR A 191 3.83 -21.24 -0.99
CA THR A 191 4.45 -22.36 -0.27
C THR A 191 4.55 -22.16 1.24
N GLY A 192 4.35 -20.93 1.72
CA GLY A 192 4.55 -20.55 3.13
C GLY A 192 6.01 -20.66 3.60
N LYS A 193 6.97 -20.87 2.70
CA LYS A 193 8.40 -20.98 3.02
C LYS A 193 9.06 -19.61 2.93
N LYS A 194 9.99 -19.35 3.84
CA LYS A 194 10.73 -18.09 3.95
C LYS A 194 12.01 -18.16 3.13
N LEU A 195 12.36 -17.03 2.53
CA LEU A 195 13.61 -16.85 1.81
C LEU A 195 14.80 -16.97 2.77
N CYS A 196 15.83 -17.69 2.35
CA CYS A 196 17.08 -17.81 3.08
C CYS A 196 18.25 -18.04 2.11
N MET A 197 19.45 -17.79 2.58
CA MET A 197 20.69 -18.11 1.90
C MET A 197 21.51 -19.13 2.70
N SER A 198 22.43 -19.80 2.02
CA SER A 198 23.38 -20.72 2.64
C SER A 198 24.80 -20.44 2.17
N ILE A 199 25.69 -20.08 3.10
CA ILE A 199 27.12 -19.89 2.82
C ILE A 199 27.83 -21.21 2.51
N ASN A 200 27.32 -22.32 3.08
CA ASN A 200 27.90 -23.65 2.98
C ASN A 200 27.56 -24.35 1.66
N HIS A 201 26.47 -23.92 0.99
CA HIS A 201 26.05 -24.48 -0.28
C HIS A 201 26.27 -23.45 -1.38
N LYS A 202 26.88 -23.89 -2.47
CA LYS A 202 27.17 -23.03 -3.61
C LYS A 202 26.02 -23.08 -4.61
N SER A 203 25.70 -21.92 -5.16
CA SER A 203 24.67 -21.79 -6.18
C SER A 203 25.00 -22.63 -7.43
N PRO A 204 23.99 -23.09 -8.19
CA PRO A 204 24.19 -24.08 -9.24
C PRO A 204 25.19 -23.68 -10.35
N THR A 205 25.24 -22.41 -10.72
CA THR A 205 25.98 -21.95 -11.90
C THR A 205 27.19 -21.10 -11.52
N THR A 206 26.97 -20.02 -10.77
CA THR A 206 28.02 -19.03 -10.46
C THR A 206 28.82 -19.35 -9.19
N ARG A 207 28.40 -20.35 -8.42
CA ARG A 207 29.05 -20.80 -7.17
C ARG A 207 29.10 -19.73 -6.07
N HIS A 208 28.25 -18.70 -6.14
CA HIS A 208 27.99 -17.80 -5.02
C HIS A 208 27.20 -18.52 -3.90
N ALA A 209 26.79 -17.83 -2.84
CA ALA A 209 25.96 -18.47 -1.82
C ALA A 209 24.58 -18.83 -2.40
N GLU A 210 24.15 -20.06 -2.16
CA GLU A 210 22.87 -20.57 -2.66
C GLU A 210 21.71 -19.86 -1.95
N VAL A 211 20.73 -19.39 -2.72
CA VAL A 211 19.46 -18.84 -2.21
C VAL A 211 18.34 -19.85 -2.42
N SER A 212 17.57 -20.08 -1.35
CA SER A 212 16.53 -21.10 -1.28
C SER A 212 15.34 -20.64 -0.43
N CYS A 213 14.33 -21.50 -0.26
CA CYS A 213 13.27 -21.29 0.73
C CYS A 213 13.12 -22.48 1.69
N ARG A 214 12.93 -22.19 2.98
CA ARG A 214 12.68 -23.20 4.05
C ARG A 214 11.73 -22.69 5.12
N ASN A 215 11.51 -23.43 6.21
CA ASN A 215 10.59 -23.00 7.29
C ASN A 215 11.12 -21.77 8.05
N GLU A 216 12.41 -21.77 8.31
CA GLU A 216 13.16 -20.69 8.97
C GLU A 216 13.73 -19.76 7.91
N GLY A 217 13.45 -18.47 8.04
CA GLY A 217 13.89 -17.46 7.08
C GLY A 217 15.07 -16.69 7.62
N ASP A 218 15.77 -16.02 6.72
CA ASP A 218 16.75 -15.01 7.12
C ASP A 218 16.03 -13.68 7.40
N SER A 219 16.55 -12.97 8.40
CA SER A 219 16.03 -11.66 8.79
C SER A 219 16.62 -10.60 7.87
N LEU A 220 15.91 -10.28 6.81
CA LEU A 220 16.36 -9.41 5.73
C LEU A 220 16.19 -7.93 6.07
N ASN A 221 16.95 -7.09 5.39
CA ASN A 221 16.82 -5.64 5.36
C ASN A 221 16.50 -5.17 3.94
N TRP A 222 15.67 -4.13 3.84
CA TRP A 222 15.48 -3.37 2.60
C TRP A 222 16.60 -2.34 2.51
N ILE A 223 17.26 -2.24 1.37
CA ILE A 223 18.25 -1.17 1.11
C ILE A 223 17.75 -0.34 -0.05
N ASN A 224 17.59 0.97 0.16
CA ASN A 224 17.29 1.90 -0.94
C ASN A 224 18.57 2.19 -1.73
N ILE A 225 18.58 1.90 -3.02
CA ILE A 225 19.75 2.12 -3.89
C ILE A 225 19.81 3.56 -4.39
N ASN A 226 18.64 4.15 -4.64
CA ASN A 226 18.51 5.52 -5.11
C ASN A 226 17.64 6.30 -4.12
N PRO A 227 18.15 6.61 -2.92
CA PRO A 227 17.40 7.42 -1.97
C PRO A 227 17.07 8.74 -2.66
N THR A 228 15.79 8.99 -2.93
CA THR A 228 15.34 10.29 -3.39
C THR A 228 15.61 11.32 -2.29
N ASN A 229 15.96 12.55 -2.68
CA ASN A 229 16.29 13.62 -1.75
C ASN A 229 15.12 13.86 -0.77
N GLY A 230 15.26 13.34 0.46
CA GLY A 230 14.41 13.64 1.60
C GLY A 230 13.86 12.40 2.32
N TYR A 231 14.27 12.23 3.59
CA TYR A 231 13.58 11.59 4.73
C TYR A 231 12.68 10.36 4.51
N ALA A 232 12.77 9.62 3.39
CA ALA A 232 11.88 8.50 3.10
C ALA A 232 12.27 7.29 3.95
N THR A 233 11.77 7.25 5.18
CA THR A 233 11.90 6.11 6.09
C THR A 233 11.10 4.90 5.61
N TYR A 234 10.01 5.13 4.87
CA TYR A 234 9.10 4.08 4.41
C TYR A 234 9.49 3.50 3.06
N VAL A 235 9.38 2.17 2.92
CA VAL A 235 9.58 1.46 1.65
C VAL A 235 8.36 1.67 0.76
N LYS A 236 8.54 2.18 -0.45
CA LYS A 236 7.45 2.41 -1.40
C LYS A 236 7.54 1.46 -2.60
N ALA A 237 6.38 1.22 -3.20
CA ALA A 237 6.30 0.55 -4.49
C ALA A 237 7.09 1.34 -5.54
N LYS A 238 7.79 0.63 -6.41
CA LYS A 238 8.69 1.17 -7.44
C LYS A 238 9.97 1.85 -6.94
N ASP A 239 10.26 1.83 -5.63
CA ASP A 239 11.60 2.18 -5.17
C ASP A 239 12.62 1.15 -5.70
N VAL A 240 13.78 1.61 -6.15
CA VAL A 240 14.91 0.74 -6.50
C VAL A 240 15.53 0.26 -5.19
N ILE A 241 15.40 -1.02 -4.92
CA ILE A 241 15.85 -1.63 -3.67
C ILE A 241 16.82 -2.78 -3.93
N THR A 242 17.57 -3.16 -2.90
CA THR A 242 18.11 -4.52 -2.79
C THR A 242 17.69 -5.18 -1.47
N LEU A 243 17.78 -6.50 -1.44
CA LEU A 243 17.60 -7.29 -0.23
C LEU A 243 18.97 -7.63 0.34
N LYS A 244 19.13 -7.45 1.65
CA LYS A 244 20.38 -7.72 2.36
C LYS A 244 20.14 -8.63 3.55
N TYR A 245 21.05 -9.57 3.79
CA TYR A 245 21.14 -10.36 5.02
C TYR A 245 22.58 -10.35 5.52
N ASN A 246 22.81 -9.85 6.74
CA ASN A 246 24.16 -9.54 7.24
C ASN A 246 24.94 -8.76 6.18
N ASP A 247 26.10 -9.22 5.71
CA ASP A 247 26.88 -8.56 4.66
C ASP A 247 26.56 -9.04 3.23
N TYR A 248 25.59 -9.94 3.07
CA TYR A 248 25.23 -10.53 1.78
C TYR A 248 24.07 -9.81 1.11
N ILE A 249 24.23 -9.56 -0.18
CA ILE A 249 23.26 -8.92 -1.07
C ILE A 249 22.68 -9.97 -2.01
N PHE A 250 21.36 -9.93 -2.19
CA PHE A 250 20.67 -10.83 -3.11
C PHE A 250 20.75 -10.28 -4.54
N ARG A 251 21.09 -11.16 -5.48
CA ARG A 251 21.36 -10.83 -6.89
C ARG A 251 20.61 -11.78 -7.80
N SER A 252 20.19 -11.28 -8.96
CA SER A 252 19.90 -12.11 -10.12
C SER A 252 20.69 -11.62 -11.32
N HIS A 253 20.86 -12.45 -12.34
CA HIS A 253 21.70 -12.14 -13.50
C HIS A 253 21.28 -13.03 -14.67
N ASP A 254 21.97 -12.94 -15.80
CA ASP A 254 21.66 -13.69 -17.03
C ASP A 254 22.03 -15.19 -16.98
N PHE A 255 22.88 -15.62 -16.04
CA PHE A 255 23.15 -17.05 -15.85
C PHE A 255 21.91 -17.85 -15.44
N THR A 256 21.85 -19.08 -15.95
CA THR A 256 20.73 -20.01 -15.74
C THR A 256 21.21 -21.36 -15.24
N PHE A 257 20.29 -22.14 -14.68
CA PHE A 257 20.47 -23.55 -14.33
C PHE A 257 19.23 -24.36 -14.69
N THR A 258 19.34 -25.68 -14.75
CA THR A 258 18.26 -26.57 -15.19
C THR A 258 17.88 -27.56 -14.09
N ILE A 259 16.58 -27.77 -13.88
CA ILE A 259 16.04 -28.87 -13.07
C ILE A 259 15.04 -29.64 -13.94
N GLY A 260 15.34 -30.90 -14.25
CA GLY A 260 14.57 -31.68 -15.23
C GLY A 260 14.64 -31.03 -16.62
N ASN A 261 13.48 -30.77 -17.23
CA ASN A 261 13.38 -30.14 -18.55
C ASN A 261 13.13 -28.62 -18.48
N LYS A 262 13.32 -28.00 -17.31
CA LYS A 262 13.03 -26.57 -17.10
C LYS A 262 14.30 -25.81 -16.76
N THR A 263 14.48 -24.67 -17.41
CA THR A 263 15.59 -23.74 -17.20
C THR A 263 15.11 -22.55 -16.38
N PHE A 264 15.90 -22.19 -15.37
CA PHE A 264 15.61 -21.13 -14.41
C PHE A 264 16.74 -20.12 -14.40
N GLN A 265 16.41 -18.84 -14.26
CA GLN A 265 17.41 -17.80 -14.05
C GLN A 265 17.88 -17.81 -12.60
N GLU A 266 19.20 -17.85 -12.40
CA GLU A 266 19.80 -17.98 -11.08
C GLU A 266 19.53 -16.75 -10.20
N VAL A 267 19.33 -17.01 -8.92
CA VAL A 267 19.29 -16.02 -7.84
C VAL A 267 20.30 -16.47 -6.80
N VAL A 268 21.17 -15.57 -6.37
CA VAL A 268 22.28 -15.86 -5.46
C VAL A 268 22.39 -14.80 -4.38
N ALA A 269 23.23 -15.06 -3.39
CA ALA A 269 23.68 -14.06 -2.43
C ALA A 269 25.20 -13.92 -2.49
N HIS A 270 25.71 -12.69 -2.46
CA HIS A 270 27.15 -12.38 -2.54
C HIS A 270 27.54 -11.24 -1.59
N GLU A 271 28.83 -11.12 -1.29
CA GLU A 271 29.40 -10.08 -0.42
C GLU A 271 30.17 -8.98 -1.19
N GLU A 272 30.13 -9.05 -2.52
CA GLU A 272 30.69 -8.03 -3.41
C GLU A 272 29.93 -6.70 -3.36
N ARG A 273 30.52 -5.64 -3.94
CA ARG A 273 29.87 -4.33 -4.07
C ARG A 273 28.55 -4.43 -4.86
N ILE A 274 27.56 -3.64 -4.43
CA ILE A 274 26.28 -3.47 -5.13
C ILE A 274 26.52 -2.95 -6.56
N GLY A 275 25.94 -3.65 -7.54
CA GLY A 275 25.89 -3.28 -8.95
C GLY A 275 24.48 -3.44 -9.54
N GLY A 276 24.32 -3.16 -10.84
CA GLY A 276 23.00 -3.10 -11.49
C GLY A 276 22.20 -4.43 -11.50
N ASN A 277 22.84 -5.55 -11.23
CA ASN A 277 22.21 -6.88 -11.10
C ASN A 277 21.66 -7.18 -9.69
N ASP A 278 21.84 -6.23 -8.76
CA ASP A 278 21.39 -6.35 -7.37
C ASP A 278 20.08 -5.60 -7.13
N GLU A 279 19.59 -4.91 -8.17
CA GLU A 279 18.47 -4.00 -8.12
C GLU A 279 17.13 -4.72 -8.36
N PHE A 280 16.16 -4.44 -7.51
CA PHE A 280 14.78 -4.89 -7.63
C PHE A 280 13.78 -3.72 -7.46
N TYR A 281 12.60 -3.84 -8.05
CA TYR A 281 11.44 -3.01 -7.75
C TYR A 281 10.37 -3.81 -7.03
N SER A 282 9.82 -3.25 -5.95
CA SER A 282 8.63 -3.80 -5.33
C SER A 282 7.36 -3.36 -6.07
N HIS A 283 6.52 -4.32 -6.43
CA HIS A 283 5.16 -4.07 -6.91
C HIS A 283 4.18 -4.47 -5.81
N LYS A 284 3.32 -3.54 -5.40
CA LYS A 284 2.11 -3.91 -4.66
C LYS A 284 1.15 -4.62 -5.60
N ILE A 285 0.68 -5.78 -5.18
CA ILE A 285 -0.38 -6.48 -5.90
C ILE A 285 -1.65 -6.24 -5.11
N TYR A 286 -2.37 -5.18 -5.48
CA TYR A 286 -3.72 -4.94 -4.99
C TYR A 286 -4.61 -6.04 -5.59
N ILE A 287 -4.86 -7.09 -4.81
CA ILE A 287 -5.93 -8.05 -5.13
C ILE A 287 -7.28 -7.33 -5.25
N ILE A 288 -7.42 -6.20 -4.56
CA ILE A 288 -8.67 -5.44 -4.49
C ILE A 288 -8.95 -4.69 -5.81
N ASP A 289 -7.94 -4.23 -6.56
CA ASP A 289 -8.23 -3.38 -7.72
C ASP A 289 -8.39 -4.18 -9.03
N TRP A 290 -7.74 -5.34 -9.15
CA TRP A 290 -7.88 -6.17 -10.35
C TRP A 290 -9.18 -6.99 -10.33
N PHE A 291 -9.53 -7.63 -9.20
CA PHE A 291 -10.80 -8.36 -9.10
C PHE A 291 -12.01 -7.42 -9.05
N ARG A 292 -11.92 -6.26 -8.38
CA ARG A 292 -13.01 -5.27 -8.37
C ARG A 292 -13.21 -4.65 -9.75
N LYS A 293 -12.14 -4.23 -10.46
CA LYS A 293 -12.29 -3.72 -11.84
C LYS A 293 -12.80 -4.79 -12.79
N ILE A 294 -12.39 -6.05 -12.64
CA ILE A 294 -12.96 -7.15 -13.44
C ILE A 294 -14.44 -7.35 -13.11
N HIS A 295 -14.84 -7.26 -11.84
CA HIS A 295 -16.22 -7.44 -11.42
C HIS A 295 -17.11 -6.25 -11.83
N GLU A 296 -16.62 -5.01 -11.71
CA GLU A 296 -17.29 -3.79 -12.17
C GLU A 296 -17.42 -3.79 -13.70
N PHE A 297 -16.36 -4.16 -14.42
CA PHE A 297 -16.39 -4.31 -15.87
C PHE A 297 -17.37 -5.41 -16.31
N LYS A 298 -17.34 -6.58 -15.66
CA LYS A 298 -18.30 -7.67 -15.95
C LYS A 298 -19.75 -7.26 -15.65
N SER A 299 -19.98 -6.53 -14.56
CA SER A 299 -21.31 -6.03 -14.17
C SER A 299 -21.82 -4.93 -15.10
N GLN A 300 -20.92 -4.08 -15.62
CA GLN A 300 -21.27 -3.01 -16.55
C GLN A 300 -21.59 -3.54 -17.96
N TYR A 301 -21.00 -4.67 -18.36
CA TYR A 301 -21.12 -5.23 -19.72
C TYR A 301 -21.84 -6.59 -19.81
N GLY A 302 -22.37 -7.12 -18.71
CA GLY A 302 -23.16 -8.35 -18.71
C GLY A 302 -22.41 -9.60 -19.19
N LEU A 303 -21.11 -9.70 -18.94
CA LEU A 303 -20.28 -10.82 -19.41
C LEU A 303 -20.32 -11.99 -18.42
N GLU A 304 -20.94 -13.12 -18.82
CA GLU A 304 -20.92 -14.37 -18.05
C GLU A 304 -19.51 -15.02 -17.97
N GLU A 305 -19.34 -15.93 -17.00
CA GLU A 305 -18.07 -16.51 -16.52
C GLU A 305 -17.16 -17.20 -17.55
N ASN A 306 -17.57 -17.37 -18.81
CA ASN A 306 -16.88 -18.21 -19.78
C ASN A 306 -15.97 -17.49 -20.77
N VAL A 307 -15.72 -16.17 -20.62
CA VAL A 307 -14.74 -15.48 -21.47
C VAL A 307 -13.32 -15.70 -20.93
N LYS A 308 -12.63 -16.71 -21.48
CA LYS A 308 -11.17 -16.82 -21.36
C LYS A 308 -10.54 -15.69 -22.18
N PHE A 309 -10.06 -14.65 -21.51
CA PHE A 309 -9.12 -13.73 -22.14
C PHE A 309 -7.78 -14.45 -22.29
N LEU A 310 -7.35 -14.65 -23.53
CA LEU A 310 -5.98 -14.99 -23.89
C LEU A 310 -5.08 -13.84 -23.41
N VAL A 311 -4.14 -14.17 -22.51
CA VAL A 311 -3.04 -13.30 -22.04
C VAL A 311 -1.74 -14.01 -22.36
#